data_AF-A0A7S4P946-F1
#
_entry.id   AF-A0A7S4P946-F1
#
_cell.length_a   1.000
_cell.length_b   1.000
_cell.length_c   1.000
_cell.angle_alpha   90.00
_cell.angle_beta   90.00
_cell.angle_gamma   90.00
#
_symmetry.space_group_name_H-M   'P 1'
#
loop_
_entity.id
_entity.type
_entity.pdbx_description
1 polymer ?
#
loop_
_entity_poly.entity_id
_entity_poly.type
_entity_poly.pdbx_seq_one_letter_code
_entity_poly.pdbx_strand_id
1 'polypeptide(L)'
;MLITQPPKQGLFHQNSKTYTLNIVVHFEKATAVVPLADSDHVRYSFIIDTPKTSLMFYAQSEEDKEEWVNSIANYLQKTKENIGSFSVRQRKRKPTRLKDYMWKQQNENEK
;
A
#
# COMPACT_ATOMS: atom_id res chain seq x y z
N MET A 1 -0.65 7.04 -31.14
CA MET A 1 -0.80 7.36 -29.70
C MET A 1 -1.66 6.27 -29.07
N LEU A 2 -1.08 5.37 -28.29
CA LEU A 2 -1.83 4.39 -27.49
C LEU A 2 -2.02 4.99 -26.10
N ILE A 3 -3.14 5.66 -25.87
CA ILE A 3 -3.57 6.02 -24.52
C ILE A 3 -4.22 4.76 -23.95
N THR A 4 -3.41 3.84 -23.45
CA THR A 4 -3.91 2.73 -22.65
C THR A 4 -4.30 3.29 -21.29
N GLN A 5 -5.59 3.54 -21.10
CA GLN A 5 -6.11 3.86 -19.77
C GLN A 5 -5.72 2.73 -18.83
N PRO A 6 -5.15 3.03 -17.65
CA PRO A 6 -4.76 1.98 -16.73
C PRO A 6 -6.00 1.24 -16.18
N PRO A 7 -5.86 -0.07 -15.88
CA PRO A 7 -6.99 -0.91 -15.52
C PRO A 7 -7.68 -0.42 -14.24
N LYS A 8 -9.02 -0.33 -14.26
CA LYS A 8 -9.83 0.19 -13.15
C LYS A 8 -9.96 -0.78 -11.97
N GLN A 9 -9.68 -2.06 -12.20
CA GLN A 9 -9.83 -3.11 -11.20
C GLN A 9 -8.80 -4.23 -11.39
N GLY A 10 -8.43 -4.87 -10.29
CA GLY A 10 -7.66 -6.11 -10.24
C GLY A 10 -8.58 -7.29 -9.94
N LEU A 11 -8.49 -8.35 -10.74
CA LEU A 11 -9.22 -9.60 -10.56
C LEU A 11 -8.25 -10.67 -10.07
N PHE A 12 -8.43 -11.11 -8.83
CA PHE A 12 -7.60 -12.14 -8.22
C PHE A 12 -8.36 -13.46 -8.20
N HIS A 13 -7.82 -14.43 -8.92
CA HIS A 13 -8.37 -15.77 -9.02
C HIS A 13 -7.69 -16.69 -8.02
N GLN A 14 -8.44 -17.63 -7.46
CA GLN A 14 -7.90 -18.60 -6.50
C GLN A 14 -6.83 -19.50 -7.13
N ASN A 15 -7.00 -19.84 -8.41
CA ASN A 15 -6.11 -20.71 -9.15
C ASN A 15 -6.07 -20.25 -10.61
N SER A 16 -4.88 -20.30 -11.22
CA SER A 16 -4.66 -19.98 -12.63
C SER A 16 -5.38 -20.94 -13.60
N LYS A 17 -5.78 -22.14 -13.13
CA LYS A 17 -6.43 -23.16 -13.96
C LYS A 17 -7.95 -23.10 -13.98
N THR A 18 -8.57 -22.76 -12.85
CA THR A 18 -10.04 -22.79 -12.71
C THR A 18 -10.69 -21.42 -12.91
N TYR A 19 -9.90 -20.34 -12.92
CA TYR A 19 -10.38 -18.96 -13.01
C TYR A 19 -11.53 -18.65 -12.04
N THR A 20 -11.57 -19.33 -10.89
CA THR A 20 -12.55 -19.05 -9.86
C THR A 20 -12.18 -17.70 -9.24
N LEU A 21 -12.99 -16.68 -9.50
CA LEU A 21 -12.79 -15.33 -9.01
C LEU A 21 -12.94 -15.33 -7.48
N ASN A 22 -11.89 -14.90 -6.80
CA ASN A 22 -11.84 -14.90 -5.33
C ASN A 22 -12.01 -13.49 -4.78
N ILE A 23 -11.27 -12.52 -5.36
CA ILE A 23 -11.28 -11.14 -4.89
C ILE A 23 -11.29 -10.18 -6.08
N VAL A 24 -12.18 -9.19 -6.01
CA VAL A 24 -12.18 -8.03 -6.92
C VAL A 24 -11.71 -6.81 -6.14
N VAL A 25 -10.67 -6.15 -6.62
CA VAL A 25 -10.20 -4.88 -6.06
C VAL A 25 -10.46 -3.77 -7.06
N HIS A 26 -11.34 -2.85 -6.70
CA HIS A 26 -11.60 -1.65 -7.50
C HIS A 26 -10.53 -0.60 -7.16
N PHE A 27 -9.50 -0.47 -7.99
CA PHE A 27 -8.39 0.48 -7.76
C PHE A 27 -8.86 1.93 -7.79
N GLU A 28 -9.92 2.25 -8.53
CA GLU A 28 -10.59 3.57 -8.50
C GLU A 28 -11.09 3.97 -7.10
N LYS A 29 -11.41 2.97 -6.26
CA LYS A 29 -11.88 3.18 -4.89
C LYS A 29 -10.76 2.98 -3.88
N ALA A 30 -9.56 2.60 -4.30
CA ALA A 30 -8.45 2.45 -3.36
C ALA A 30 -8.02 3.83 -2.86
N THR A 31 -7.91 3.96 -1.54
CA THR A 31 -7.46 5.20 -0.91
C THR A 31 -5.94 5.27 -0.87
N ALA A 32 -5.30 4.13 -0.62
CA ALA A 32 -3.85 4.03 -0.49
C ALA A 32 -3.33 2.63 -0.88
N VAL A 33 -2.06 2.59 -1.24
CA VAL A 33 -1.24 1.38 -1.30
C VAL A 33 -0.07 1.58 -0.35
N VAL A 34 0.20 0.59 0.50
CA VAL A 34 1.19 0.70 1.58
C VAL A 34 2.14 -0.50 1.51
N PRO A 35 3.42 -0.32 1.16
CA PRO A 35 4.40 -1.38 1.28
C PRO A 35 4.61 -1.71 2.77
N LEU A 36 4.72 -3.00 3.08
CA LEU A 36 5.04 -3.45 4.43
C LEU A 36 6.55 -3.72 4.54
N ALA A 37 7.08 -3.50 5.75
CA ALA A 37 8.45 -3.88 6.05
C ALA A 37 8.52 -5.41 6.20
N ASP A 38 9.51 -6.01 5.55
CA ASP A 38 9.73 -7.44 5.62
C ASP A 38 9.99 -7.88 7.08
N SER A 39 9.37 -9.00 7.43
CA SER A 39 9.59 -9.73 8.68
C SER A 39 9.42 -11.23 8.39
N ASP A 40 9.76 -12.09 9.35
CA ASP A 40 9.73 -13.55 9.18
C ASP A 40 8.38 -14.10 8.71
N HIS A 41 7.28 -13.36 8.92
CA HIS A 41 5.93 -13.77 8.57
C HIS A 41 5.28 -12.95 7.44
N VAL A 42 5.92 -11.87 6.98
CA VAL A 42 5.27 -10.90 6.09
C VAL A 42 6.21 -10.38 5.01
N ARG A 43 6.91 -11.31 4.35
CA ARG A 43 7.88 -11.01 3.29
C ARG A 43 7.18 -10.61 2.00
N TYR A 44 7.75 -9.63 1.29
CA TYR A 44 7.30 -9.17 -0.03
C TYR A 44 5.83 -8.77 -0.06
N SER A 45 5.37 -8.12 1.00
CA SER A 45 3.95 -7.86 1.21
C SER A 45 3.60 -6.38 1.12
N PHE A 46 2.36 -6.11 0.73
CA PHE A 46 1.80 -4.78 0.66
C PHE A 46 0.29 -4.80 0.93
N ILE A 47 -0.25 -3.66 1.35
CA ILE A 47 -1.68 -3.50 1.63
C ILE A 47 -2.28 -2.54 0.61
N ILE A 48 -3.47 -2.88 0.12
CA ILE A 48 -4.35 -1.95 -0.60
C ILE A 48 -5.51 -1.59 0.32
N ASP A 49 -5.58 -0.32 0.69
CA ASP A 49 -6.68 0.22 1.47
C ASP A 49 -7.80 0.70 0.56
N THR A 50 -9.02 0.28 0.85
CA THR A 50 -10.26 0.80 0.27
C THR A 50 -11.18 1.27 1.41
N PRO A 51 -12.21 2.11 1.15
CA PRO A 51 -13.11 2.60 2.19
C PRO A 51 -13.80 1.50 3.00
N LYS A 52 -13.95 0.30 2.42
CA LYS A 52 -14.67 -0.83 3.05
C LYS A 52 -13.74 -1.87 3.66
N THR A 53 -12.49 -1.95 3.21
CA THR A 53 -11.59 -3.07 3.54
C THR A 53 -10.13 -2.74 3.24
N SER A 54 -9.24 -3.29 4.06
CA SER A 54 -7.80 -3.34 3.81
C SER A 54 -7.40 -4.76 3.40
N LEU A 55 -6.85 -4.91 2.21
CA LEU A 55 -6.45 -6.21 1.65
C LEU A 55 -4.94 -6.33 1.63
N MET A 56 -4.40 -7.40 2.21
CA MET A 56 -2.98 -7.72 2.19
C MET A 56 -2.66 -8.66 1.04
N PHE A 57 -1.58 -8.34 0.32
CA PHE A 57 -1.06 -9.12 -0.80
C PHE A 57 0.38 -9.53 -0.53
N TYR A 58 0.76 -10.68 -1.08
CA TYR A 58 2.11 -11.24 -1.03
C TYR A 58 2.61 -11.38 -2.47
N ALA A 59 3.73 -10.75 -2.77
CA ALA A 59 4.42 -10.88 -4.05
C ALA A 59 5.41 -12.05 -4.02
N GLN A 60 5.85 -12.50 -5.20
CA GLN A 60 6.80 -13.60 -5.30
C GLN A 60 8.24 -13.15 -5.04
N SER A 61 8.52 -11.86 -5.28
CA SER A 61 9.83 -11.25 -5.12
C SER A 61 9.71 -9.82 -4.58
N GLU A 62 10.83 -9.25 -4.16
CA GLU A 62 10.90 -7.83 -3.79
C GLU A 62 10.65 -6.91 -5.00
N GLU A 63 11.17 -7.28 -6.17
CA GLU A 63 10.97 -6.55 -7.42
C GLU A 63 9.49 -6.50 -7.80
N ASP A 64 8.80 -7.64 -7.73
CA ASP A 64 7.36 -7.73 -7.98
C ASP A 64 6.59 -6.82 -7.00
N LYS A 65 6.93 -6.86 -5.71
CA LYS A 65 6.30 -5.98 -4.69
C LYS A 65 6.44 -4.52 -5.09
N GLU A 66 7.65 -4.09 -5.45
CA GLU A 66 7.91 -2.70 -5.85
C GLU A 66 7.15 -2.32 -7.12
N GLU A 67 7.13 -3.20 -8.13
CA GLU A 67 6.38 -2.96 -9.38
C GLU A 67 4.89 -2.78 -9.11
N TRP A 68 4.29 -3.65 -8.28
CA TRP A 68 2.88 -3.55 -7.89
C TRP A 68 2.58 -2.25 -7.15
N VAL A 69 3.38 -1.92 -6.13
CA VAL A 69 3.19 -0.72 -5.31
C VAL A 69 3.34 0.53 -6.18
N ASN A 70 4.36 0.61 -7.02
CA ASN A 70 4.60 1.75 -7.89
C ASN A 70 3.49 1.91 -8.93
N SER A 71 3.03 0.82 -9.55
CA SER A 71 1.97 0.84 -10.55
C SER A 71 0.64 1.33 -9.98
N ILE A 72 0.26 0.83 -8.79
CA ILE A 72 -0.96 1.25 -8.10
C ILE A 72 -0.82 2.69 -7.58
N ALA A 73 0.32 3.07 -7.01
CA ALA A 73 0.56 4.43 -6.54
C ALA A 73 0.45 5.45 -7.70
N ASN A 74 1.06 5.13 -8.85
CA ASN A 74 0.97 5.94 -10.07
C ASN A 74 -0.47 6.05 -10.59
N TYR A 75 -1.23 4.96 -10.56
CA TYR A 75 -2.65 4.98 -10.90
C TYR A 75 -3.44 5.92 -10.00
N LEU A 76 -3.22 5.81 -8.68
CA LEU A 76 -3.88 6.64 -7.68
C LEU A 76 -3.49 8.11 -7.81
N GLN A 77 -2.24 8.42 -8.17
CA GLN A 77 -1.83 9.80 -8.42
C GLN A 77 -2.53 10.37 -9.66
N LYS A 78 -2.53 9.65 -10.79
CA LYS A 78 -3.17 10.10 -12.05
C LYS A 78 -4.68 10.29 -11.93
N THR A 79 -5.33 9.45 -11.12
CA THR A 79 -6.78 9.58 -10.86
C THR A 79 -7.09 10.74 -9.91
N LYS A 80 -6.18 11.06 -8.97
CA LYS A 80 -6.32 12.19 -8.03
C LYS A 80 -5.84 13.52 -8.61
N GLU A 81 -4.97 13.54 -9.62
CA GLU A 81 -4.69 14.76 -10.40
C GLU A 81 -5.92 15.20 -11.22
N ASN A 82 -6.81 14.25 -11.56
CA ASN A 82 -8.13 14.56 -12.10
C ASN A 82 -9.18 14.92 -11.02
N ILE A 83 -8.91 14.64 -9.74
CA ILE A 83 -9.83 14.81 -8.60
C ILE A 83 -9.01 15.32 -7.40
N GLY A 84 -8.70 16.62 -7.43
CA GLY A 84 -7.98 17.41 -6.41
C GLY A 84 -7.41 16.69 -5.16
N SER A 85 -6.08 16.55 -5.15
CA SER A 85 -5.17 16.46 -3.98
C SER A 85 -5.19 15.18 -3.13
N PHE A 86 -3.99 14.61 -2.91
CA PHE A 86 -3.75 13.58 -1.89
C PHE A 86 -2.45 13.82 -1.14
N SER A 87 -2.48 13.55 0.16
CA SER A 87 -1.32 13.56 1.04
C SER A 87 -0.79 12.13 1.19
N VAL A 88 0.47 11.90 0.81
CA VAL A 88 1.21 10.69 1.18
C VAL A 88 1.49 10.76 2.68
N ARG A 89 0.63 10.15 3.50
CA ARG A 89 0.90 10.00 4.93
C ARG A 89 1.91 8.89 5.15
N GLN A 90 3.19 9.25 5.21
CA GLN A 90 4.18 8.48 5.95
C GLN A 90 3.68 8.35 7.40
N ARG A 91 3.30 7.14 7.84
CA ARG A 91 2.97 6.90 9.25
C ARG A 91 4.25 7.10 10.06
N LYS A 92 4.42 8.29 10.65
CA LYS A 92 5.35 8.46 11.77
C LYS A 92 4.90 7.51 12.88
N ARG A 93 5.68 6.46 13.10
CA ARG A 93 5.48 5.57 14.25
C ARG A 93 5.54 6.42 15.52
N LYS A 94 4.50 6.35 16.34
CA LYS A 94 4.67 6.73 17.75
C LYS A 94 5.61 5.68 18.37
N PRO A 95 6.60 6.08 19.17
CA PRO A 95 7.43 5.14 19.89
C PRO A 95 6.53 4.21 20.73
N THR A 96 6.59 2.92 20.44
CA THR A 96 5.73 1.89 21.07
C THR A 96 6.21 1.52 22.47
N ARG A 97 7.43 1.94 22.86
CA ARG A 97 8.04 1.62 24.15
C ARG A 97 8.20 2.87 25.01
N LEU A 98 7.77 2.80 26.27
CA LEU A 98 7.92 3.87 27.27
C LEU A 98 9.37 4.40 27.36
N LYS A 99 10.36 3.53 27.16
CA LYS A 99 11.79 3.88 27.19
C LYS A 99 12.17 4.93 26.13
N ASP A 100 11.58 4.82 24.94
CA ASP A 100 11.84 5.75 23.83
C ASP A 100 11.18 7.12 24.09
N TYR A 101 10.09 7.15 24.87
CA TYR A 101 9.43 8.39 25.29
C TYR A 101 10.26 9.11 26.37
N MET A 102 10.84 8.36 27.31
CA MET A 102 11.67 8.90 28.37
C MET A 102 13.01 9.46 27.86
N TRP A 103 13.66 8.76 26.93
CA TRP A 103 14.92 9.24 26.32
C TRP A 103 14.72 10.57 25.57
N LYS A 104 13.58 10.71 24.88
CA LYS A 104 13.27 11.93 24.13
C LYS A 104 13.02 13.13 25.05
N GLN A 105 12.37 12.93 26.19
CA GLN A 105 12.13 13.97 27.18
C GLN A 105 13.42 14.43 27.90
N GLN A 106 14.39 13.53 28.11
CA GLN A 106 15.67 13.91 28.70
C GLN A 106 16.51 14.78 27.76
N ASN A 107 16.52 14.48 26.46
CA ASN A 107 17.33 15.22 25.50
C ASN A 107 16.68 16.53 24.99
N GLU A 108 15.36 16.69 25.14
CA GLU A 108 14.67 17.95 24.81
C GLU A 108 14.80 19.00 25.92
N ASN A 109 15.17 18.62 27.15
CA ASN A 109 15.37 19.53 28.28
C ASN A 109 16.82 20.01 28.47
N GLU A 110 17.77 19.52 27.66
CA GLU A 110 19.18 19.94 27.69
C GLU A 110 19.56 20.93 26.56
N LYS A 111 18.58 21.59 25.94
CA LYS A 111 18.80 22.65 24.93
C LYS A 111 18.16 23.98 25.30
#